data_AF-F8CCM0-F1
#
_entry.id   AF-F8CCM0-F1
#
_cell.length_a   1.000
_cell.length_b   1.000
_cell.length_c   1.000
_cell.angle_alpha   90.00
_cell.angle_beta   90.00
_cell.angle_gamma   90.00
#
_symmetry.space_group_name_H-M   'P 1'
#
loop_
_entity.id
_entity.type
_entity.pdbx_description
1 polymer ?
#
loop_
_entity_poly.entity_id
_entity_poly.type
_entity_poly.pdbx_seq_one_letter_code
_entity_poly.pdbx_strand_id
1 'polypeptide(L)'
;MPAPPEPSPPQRSSLGRSAATGLLGGLLLGGLGLLAVGLKNSFIAPGCDGLSSPECQLLTDATREVGRVQTLGGGALTALAASLFVLFRPRPPAPPEGPEGS
;
A
#
# COMPACT_ATOMS: atom_id res chain seq x y z
N MET A 1 -50.52 9.76 22.21
CA MET A 1 -50.17 8.91 21.05
C MET A 1 -48.65 8.79 21.04
N PRO A 2 -48.05 7.60 21.17
CA PRO A 2 -46.59 7.44 21.10
C PRO A 2 -46.09 7.67 19.67
N ALA A 3 -44.98 8.41 19.53
CA ALA A 3 -44.37 8.74 18.25
C ALA A 3 -43.78 7.48 17.57
N PRO A 4 -43.78 7.41 16.22
CA PRO A 4 -43.19 6.28 15.50
C PRO A 4 -41.66 6.26 15.71
N PRO A 5 -41.04 5.07 15.74
CA PRO A 5 -39.59 4.95 15.87
C PRO A 5 -38.89 5.59 14.66
N GLU A 6 -37.92 6.47 14.92
CA GLU A 6 -37.04 7.04 13.91
C GLU A 6 -36.36 5.91 13.11
N PRO A 7 -36.29 6.02 11.76
CA PRO A 7 -35.60 5.03 10.95
C PRO A 7 -34.09 5.10 11.22
N SER A 8 -33.53 4.01 11.74
CA SER A 8 -32.09 3.86 11.94
C SER A 8 -31.33 4.18 10.64
N PRO A 9 -30.24 4.98 10.70
CA PRO A 9 -29.51 5.40 9.50
C PRO A 9 -28.94 4.17 8.77
N PRO A 10 -28.86 4.20 7.43
CA PRO A 10 -28.45 3.07 6.63
C PRO A 10 -26.99 2.66 6.95
N GLN A 11 -26.85 1.49 7.57
CA GLN A 11 -25.61 0.85 8.01
C GLN A 11 -24.72 0.35 6.84
N ARG A 12 -24.87 0.92 5.63
CA ARG A 12 -24.16 0.53 4.40
C ARG A 12 -22.79 1.22 4.24
N SER A 13 -22.48 2.22 5.06
CA SER A 13 -21.24 3.00 4.91
C SER A 13 -19.98 2.34 5.49
N SER A 14 -20.11 1.36 6.40
CA SER A 14 -18.95 0.76 7.09
C SER A 14 -18.24 -0.30 6.26
N LEU A 15 -18.98 -1.10 5.49
CA LEU A 15 -18.45 -2.21 4.69
C LEU A 15 -17.59 -1.75 3.51
N GLY A 16 -18.00 -0.67 2.84
CA GLY A 16 -17.19 -0.08 1.77
C GLY A 16 -15.91 0.55 2.31
N ARG A 17 -15.96 1.17 3.49
CA ARG A 17 -14.79 1.74 4.17
C ARG A 17 -13.79 0.68 4.60
N SER A 18 -14.26 -0.43 5.18
CA SER A 18 -13.39 -1.54 5.60
C SER A 18 -12.75 -2.26 4.43
N ALA A 19 -13.49 -2.46 3.32
CA ALA A 19 -12.92 -3.00 2.10
C ALA A 19 -11.84 -2.08 1.51
N ALA A 20 -12.10 -0.76 1.45
CA ALA A 20 -11.15 0.22 0.94
C ALA A 20 -9.87 0.30 1.80
N THR A 21 -9.99 0.27 3.14
CA THR A 21 -8.81 0.26 4.02
C THR A 21 -8.03 -1.04 3.91
N GLY A 22 -8.70 -2.19 3.78
CA GLY A 22 -8.04 -3.47 3.52
C GLY A 22 -7.25 -3.47 2.20
N LEU A 23 -7.86 -2.93 1.14
CA LEU A 23 -7.24 -2.84 -0.19
C LEU A 23 -6.04 -1.88 -0.19
N LEU A 24 -6.18 -0.71 0.43
CA LEU A 24 -5.09 0.25 0.64
C LEU A 24 -3.95 -0.35 1.46
N GLY A 25 -4.27 -1.02 2.56
CA GLY A 25 -3.30 -1.68 3.43
C GLY A 25 -2.55 -2.79 2.70
N GLY A 26 -3.26 -3.62 1.92
CA GLY A 26 -2.68 -4.68 1.10
C GLY A 26 -1.77 -4.15 -0.01
N LEU A 27 -2.18 -3.08 -0.70
CA LEU A 27 -1.34 -2.42 -1.72
C LEU A 27 -0.09 -1.79 -1.11
N LEU A 28 -0.20 -1.16 0.06
CA LEU A 28 0.94 -0.58 0.77
C LEU A 28 1.91 -1.67 1.24
N LEU A 29 1.43 -2.67 1.99
CA LEU A 29 2.26 -3.75 2.52
C LEU A 29 2.85 -4.62 1.41
N GLY A 30 2.05 -4.98 0.42
CA GLY A 30 2.50 -5.74 -0.75
C GLY A 30 3.51 -4.96 -1.58
N GLY A 31 3.27 -3.68 -1.84
CA GLY A 31 4.21 -2.79 -2.52
C GLY A 31 5.53 -2.64 -1.77
N LEU A 32 5.48 -2.41 -0.45
CA LEU A 32 6.67 -2.30 0.40
C LEU A 32 7.48 -3.60 0.44
N GLY A 33 6.79 -4.74 0.52
CA GLY A 33 7.42 -6.07 0.47
C GLY A 33 8.14 -6.32 -0.85
N LEU A 34 7.47 -6.09 -1.97
CA LEU A 34 8.07 -6.21 -3.31
C LEU A 34 9.24 -5.24 -3.50
N LEU A 35 9.11 -4.00 -3.03
CA LEU A 35 10.17 -3.01 -3.07
C LEU A 35 11.40 -3.49 -2.28
N ALA A 36 11.19 -3.96 -1.04
CA ALA A 36 12.26 -4.42 -0.17
C ALA A 36 12.97 -5.66 -0.75
N VAL A 37 12.21 -6.64 -1.26
CA VAL A 37 12.79 -7.84 -1.90
C VAL A 37 13.52 -7.48 -3.19
N GLY A 38 12.94 -6.62 -4.04
CA GLY A 38 13.58 -6.16 -5.26
C GLY A 38 14.88 -5.38 -5.00
N LEU A 39 14.88 -4.50 -3.97
CA LEU A 39 16.09 -3.81 -3.52
C LEU A 39 17.14 -4.82 -3.05
N LYS A 40 16.72 -5.78 -2.22
CA LYS A 40 17.60 -6.83 -1.70
C LYS A 40 18.24 -7.62 -2.84
N ASN A 41 17.47 -8.06 -3.83
CA ASN A 41 17.98 -8.78 -4.99
C ASN A 41 18.84 -7.91 -5.93
N SER A 42 18.63 -6.60 -5.96
CA SER A 42 19.46 -5.68 -6.76
C SER A 42 20.82 -5.41 -6.11
N PHE A 43 20.90 -5.43 -4.77
CA PHE A 43 22.11 -5.08 -4.01
C PHE A 43 22.87 -6.30 -3.45
N ILE A 44 22.20 -7.41 -3.17
CA ILE A 44 22.79 -8.64 -2.64
C ILE A 44 22.84 -9.67 -3.75
N ALA A 45 24.06 -10.04 -4.15
CA ALA A 45 24.28 -11.11 -5.11
C ALA A 45 23.83 -12.46 -4.54
N PRO A 46 23.23 -13.35 -5.36
CA PRO A 46 22.88 -14.70 -4.93
C PRO A 46 24.15 -15.50 -4.60
N GLY A 47 24.08 -16.38 -3.59
CA GLY A 47 25.15 -17.31 -3.28
C GLY A 47 25.34 -18.31 -4.43
N CYS A 48 26.58 -18.49 -4.88
CA CYS A 48 26.93 -19.40 -5.97
C CYS A 48 27.53 -20.72 -5.47
N ASP A 49 27.14 -21.15 -4.27
CA ASP A 49 27.63 -22.40 -3.70
C ASP A 49 27.15 -23.60 -4.53
N GLY A 50 28.09 -24.30 -5.15
CA GLY A 50 27.83 -25.51 -5.92
C GLY A 50 27.45 -25.31 -7.39
N LEU A 51 27.47 -24.07 -7.92
CA LEU A 51 27.22 -23.80 -9.34
C LEU A 51 28.53 -23.68 -10.13
N SER A 52 28.51 -24.07 -11.41
CA SER A 52 29.62 -23.76 -12.31
C SER A 52 29.65 -22.25 -12.64
N SER A 53 30.81 -21.72 -13.01
CA SER A 53 30.99 -20.28 -13.27
C SER A 53 29.97 -19.68 -14.26
N PRO A 54 29.58 -20.36 -15.37
CA PRO A 54 28.54 -19.85 -16.27
C PRO A 54 27.15 -19.82 -15.65
N GLU A 55 26.80 -20.83 -14.85
CA GLU A 55 25.48 -20.91 -14.20
C GLU A 55 25.33 -19.84 -13.11
N CYS A 56 26.40 -19.56 -12.37
CA CYS A 56 26.44 -18.46 -11.40
C CYS A 56 26.24 -17.09 -12.08
N GLN A 57 26.85 -16.89 -13.25
CA GLN A 57 26.69 -15.65 -14.02
C GLN A 57 25.25 -15.49 -14.52
N LEU A 58 24.65 -16.56 -15.05
CA LEU A 58 23.24 -16.59 -15.47
C LEU A 58 22.30 -16.30 -14.30
N LEU A 59 22.53 -16.92 -13.14
CA LEU A 59 21.70 -16.73 -11.96
C LEU A 59 21.80 -15.28 -11.45
N THR A 60 23.00 -14.71 -11.45
CA THR A 60 23.23 -13.33 -11.03
C THR A 60 22.49 -12.35 -11.94
N ASP A 61 22.59 -12.51 -13.26
CA ASP A 61 21.97 -11.61 -14.23
C ASP A 61 20.44 -11.70 -14.17
N ALA A 62 19.89 -12.92 -14.08
CA ALA A 62 18.46 -13.16 -13.91
C ALA A 62 17.94 -12.54 -12.59
N THR A 63 18.67 -12.73 -11.49
CA THR A 63 18.28 -12.21 -10.17
C THR A 63 18.26 -10.68 -10.17
N ARG A 64 19.22 -10.06 -10.86
CA ARG A 64 19.32 -8.61 -10.97
C ARG A 64 18.18 -8.01 -11.79
N GLU A 65 17.82 -8.62 -12.91
CA GLU A 65 16.74 -8.09 -13.75
C GLU A 65 15.36 -8.29 -13.09
N VAL A 66 15.14 -9.44 -12.45
CA VAL A 66 13.95 -9.67 -11.62
C VAL A 66 13.90 -8.68 -10.45
N GLY A 67 15.04 -8.42 -9.80
CA GLY A 67 15.17 -7.42 -8.74
C GLY A 67 14.74 -6.03 -9.22
N ARG A 68 15.25 -5.61 -10.38
CA ARG A 68 14.91 -4.32 -11.00
C ARG A 68 13.40 -4.19 -11.29
N VAL A 69 12.80 -5.21 -11.90
CA VAL A 69 11.36 -5.23 -12.20
C VAL A 69 10.52 -5.22 -10.91
N GLN A 70 10.92 -5.98 -9.89
CA GLN A 70 10.25 -5.97 -8.59
C GLN A 70 10.37 -4.62 -7.88
N THR A 71 11.52 -3.96 -7.94
CA THR A 71 11.71 -2.62 -7.34
C THR A 71 10.82 -1.59 -8.03
N LEU A 72 10.76 -1.59 -9.37
CA LEU A 72 9.89 -0.68 -10.13
C LEU A 72 8.41 -0.95 -9.85
N GLY A 73 8.00 -2.22 -9.87
CA GLY A 73 6.61 -2.62 -9.60
C GLY A 73 6.19 -2.33 -8.16
N GLY A 74 7.02 -2.72 -7.19
CA GLY A 74 6.80 -2.44 -5.76
C GLY A 74 6.73 -0.93 -5.48
N GLY A 75 7.67 -0.15 -6.03
CA GLY A 75 7.69 1.30 -5.90
C GLY A 75 6.45 1.97 -6.48
N ALA A 76 6.01 1.56 -7.67
CA ALA A 76 4.79 2.08 -8.29
C ALA A 76 3.54 1.75 -7.45
N LEU A 77 3.42 0.53 -6.93
CA LEU A 77 2.32 0.12 -6.06
C LEU A 77 2.30 0.93 -4.75
N THR A 78 3.46 1.13 -4.13
CA THR A 78 3.58 1.96 -2.92
C THR A 78 3.20 3.41 -3.19
N ALA A 79 3.64 4.00 -4.31
CA ALA A 79 3.31 5.36 -4.70
C ALA A 79 1.81 5.54 -4.98
N LEU A 80 1.20 4.56 -5.66
CA LEU A 80 -0.24 4.55 -5.93
C LEU A 80 -1.03 4.43 -4.63
N ALA A 81 -0.64 3.53 -3.72
CA ALA A 81 -1.28 3.37 -2.42
C ALA A 81 -1.17 4.64 -1.55
N ALA A 82 -0.01 5.31 -1.56
CA ALA A 82 0.17 6.58 -0.86
C ALA A 82 -0.73 7.69 -1.44
N SER A 83 -0.82 7.76 -2.77
CA SER A 83 -1.66 8.74 -3.47
C SER A 83 -3.15 8.52 -3.19
N LEU A 84 -3.61 7.26 -3.28
CA LEU A 84 -4.97 6.88 -2.90
C LEU A 84 -5.24 7.19 -1.43
N PHE A 85 -4.29 6.91 -0.54
CA PHE A 85 -4.46 7.24 0.86
C PHE A 85 -4.68 8.74 1.05
N VAL A 86 -3.86 9.60 0.44
CA VAL A 86 -4.05 11.07 0.48
C VAL A 86 -5.44 11.49 -0.02
N LEU A 87 -5.92 10.91 -1.13
CA LEU A 87 -7.23 11.22 -1.70
C LEU A 87 -8.39 10.76 -0.80
N PHE A 88 -8.27 9.61 -0.14
CA PHE A 88 -9.32 9.03 0.69
C PHE A 88 -9.23 9.41 2.18
N ARG A 89 -8.20 10.18 2.61
CA ARG A 89 -8.12 10.61 4.01
C ARG A 89 -9.30 11.53 4.33
N PRO A 90 -10.00 11.29 5.45
CA PRO A 90 -10.98 12.25 5.94
C PRO A 90 -10.30 13.60 6.17
N ARG A 91 -10.83 14.65 5.56
CA ARG A 91 -10.35 16.02 5.82
C ARG A 91 -10.54 16.29 7.32
N PRO A 92 -9.51 16.78 8.03
CA PRO A 92 -9.68 17.14 9.43
C PRO A 92 -10.82 18.16 9.56
N PRO A 93 -11.68 18.03 10.59
CA PRO A 93 -12.76 18.99 10.81
C PRO A 93 -12.14 20.38 10.96
N ALA A 94 -12.76 21.37 10.31
CA ALA A 94 -12.33 22.76 10.43
C ALA A 94 -12.36 23.17 11.91
N PRO A 95 -11.38 23.97 12.38
CA PRO A 95 -11.40 24.49 13.74
C PRO A 95 -12.73 25.22 13.97
N PRO A 96 -13.37 25.04 15.14
CA PRO A 96 -14.63 25.70 15.43
C PRO A 96 -14.42 27.22 15.33
N GLU A 97 -15.20 27.86 14.47
CA GLU A 97 -15.33 29.32 14.45
C GLU A 97 -15.86 29.71 15.84
N GLY A 98 -14.98 30.27 16.67
CA GLY A 98 -15.31 30.73 18.01
C GLY A 98 -16.39 31.81 17.95
N PRO A 99 -17.23 31.92 18.99
CA PRO A 99 -18.40 32.79 18.95
C PRO A 99 -17.95 34.24 18.76
N GLU A 100 -18.52 34.89 17.75
CA GLU A 100 -18.51 36.34 17.64
C GLU A 100 -19.12 36.90 18.92
N GLY A 101 -18.26 37.42 19.80
CA GLY A 101 -18.67 38.19 20.94
C GLY A 101 -19.42 39.44 20.45
N SER A 102 -20.66 39.57 20.90
CA SER A 102 -21.41 40.83 20.95
C SER A 102 -21.97 41.00 22.34
#